data_AF-A0A0Q6RYD1-F1
#
_entry.id   AF-A0A0Q6RYD1-F1
#
_cell.length_a   1.000
_cell.length_b   1.000
_cell.length_c   1.000
_cell.angle_alpha   90.00
_cell.angle_beta   90.00
_cell.angle_gamma   90.00
#
_symmetry.space_group_name_H-M   'P 1'
#
loop_
_entity.id
_entity.type
_entity.pdbx_description
1 polymer ?
#
loop_
_entity_poly.entity_id
_entity_poly.type
_entity_poly.pdbx_seq_one_letter_code
_entity_poly.pdbx_strand_id
1 'polypeptide(L)'
;MISRASLAAGGVVGLIFGLLLFHLINIAVWRPAAVNEGREIERSAILKQVMKNIEQRGKTNAEIRVLDSSALCRELGGRWVPEHRVCD
;
A
#
# COMPACT_ATOMS: atom_id res chain seq x y z
N MET A 1 -22.46 58.61 -1.57
CA MET A 1 -23.50 57.55 -1.58
C MET A 1 -22.94 56.36 -2.33
N ILE A 2 -22.68 55.24 -1.65
CA ILE A 2 -22.16 54.03 -2.32
C ILE A 2 -23.33 53.36 -3.06
N SER A 3 -23.19 53.24 -4.38
CA SER A 3 -24.19 52.58 -5.22
C SER A 3 -24.25 51.08 -4.90
N ARG A 4 -25.46 50.50 -4.94
CA ARG A 4 -25.69 49.05 -4.73
C ARG A 4 -24.82 48.19 -5.65
N ALA A 5 -24.45 48.69 -6.83
CA ALA A 5 -23.55 48.02 -7.76
C ALA A 5 -22.09 47.95 -7.26
N SER A 6 -21.60 48.99 -6.57
CA SER A 6 -20.26 49.00 -5.98
C SER A 6 -20.17 48.04 -4.78
N LEU A 7 -21.24 47.92 -4.01
CA LEU A 7 -21.34 46.99 -2.88
C LEU A 7 -21.42 45.53 -3.35
N ALA A 8 -22.21 45.28 -4.40
CA ALA A 8 -22.28 43.96 -5.04
C ALA A 8 -20.94 43.56 -5.69
N ALA A 9 -20.28 44.47 -6.41
CA ALA A 9 -18.97 44.22 -7.00
C ALA A 9 -17.89 43.92 -5.94
N GLY A 10 -17.86 44.68 -4.85
CA GLY A 10 -16.96 44.41 -3.72
C GLY A 10 -17.20 43.05 -3.06
N GLY A 11 -18.47 42.65 -2.90
CA GLY A 11 -18.83 41.34 -2.36
C GLY A 11 -18.37 40.18 -3.24
N VAL A 12 -18.54 40.28 -4.55
CA VAL A 12 -18.11 39.24 -5.51
C VAL A 12 -16.58 39.09 -5.51
N VAL A 13 -15.85 40.21 -5.56
CA VAL A 13 -14.39 40.19 -5.53
C VAL A 13 -13.86 39.62 -4.22
N GLY A 14 -14.43 40.03 -3.09
CA GLY A 14 -14.05 39.52 -1.77
C GLY A 14 -14.29 38.01 -1.63
N LEU A 15 -15.41 37.51 -2.17
CA LEU A 15 -15.75 36.10 -2.13
C LEU A 15 -14.81 35.25 -2.99
N ILE A 16 -14.48 35.69 -4.21
CA ILE A 16 -13.50 35.02 -5.07
C ILE A 16 -12.14 34.96 -4.36
N PHE A 17 -11.69 36.07 -3.78
CA PHE A 17 -10.40 36.14 -3.10
C PHE A 17 -10.36 35.26 -1.86
N GLY A 18 -11.45 35.23 -1.07
CA GLY A 18 -11.58 34.36 0.09
C GLY A 18 -11.54 32.87 -0.27
N LEU A 19 -12.25 32.48 -1.35
CA LEU A 19 -12.23 31.09 -1.85
C LEU A 19 -10.84 30.71 -2.37
N LEU A 20 -10.15 31.60 -3.07
CA LEU A 20 -8.79 31.37 -3.55
C LEU A 20 -7.81 31.16 -2.39
N LEU A 21 -7.85 32.02 -1.38
CA LEU A 21 -7.03 31.88 -0.17
C LEU A 21 -7.32 30.58 0.56
N PHE A 22 -8.60 30.25 0.77
CA PHE A 22 -9.00 29.00 1.41
C PHE A 22 -8.50 27.77 0.63
N HIS A 23 -8.60 27.81 -0.70
CA HIS A 23 -8.13 26.72 -1.55
C HIS A 23 -6.62 26.54 -1.47
N LEU A 24 -5.86 27.63 -1.51
CA LEU A 24 -4.39 27.62 -1.37
C LEU A 24 -3.96 27.07 -0.01
N ILE A 25 -4.62 27.45 1.08
CA ILE A 25 -4.32 26.92 2.43
C ILE A 25 -4.59 25.41 2.49
N ASN A 26 -5.72 24.96 1.93
CA ASN A 26 -6.04 23.53 1.88
C ASN A 26 -4.97 22.73 1.12
N ILE A 27 -4.49 23.23 -0.02
CA ILE A 27 -3.47 22.56 -0.81
C ILE A 27 -2.09 22.61 -0.13
N ALA A 28 -1.70 23.76 0.41
CA ALA A 28 -0.35 23.96 0.93
C ALA A 28 -0.14 23.33 2.32
N VAL A 29 -1.18 23.26 3.15
CA VAL A 29 -1.05 22.85 4.56
C VAL A 29 -1.77 21.52 4.83
N TRP A 30 -3.03 21.38 4.41
CA TRP A 30 -3.85 20.24 4.82
C TRP A 30 -3.62 19.00 3.96
N ARG A 31 -3.48 19.18 2.64
CA ARG A 31 -3.17 18.09 1.70
C ARG A 31 -1.87 17.34 2.03
N PRO A 32 -0.71 17.99 2.27
CA PRO A 32 0.51 17.24 2.56
C PRO A 32 0.41 16.44 3.87
N ALA A 33 -0.25 16.98 4.90
CA ALA A 33 -0.48 16.26 6.15
C ALA A 33 -1.30 14.97 5.91
N ALA A 34 -2.43 15.07 5.21
CA ALA A 34 -3.26 13.92 4.89
C ALA A 34 -2.57 12.88 3.98
N VAL A 35 -1.74 13.33 3.03
CA VAL A 35 -0.97 12.41 2.14
C VAL A 35 0.11 11.67 2.91
N ASN A 36 0.77 12.33 3.87
CA ASN A 36 1.80 11.69 4.69
C ASN A 36 1.20 10.62 5.61
N GLU A 37 0.06 10.91 6.23
CA GLU A 37 -0.68 9.94 7.04
C GLU A 37 -1.14 8.73 6.22
N GLY A 38 -1.67 8.96 5.00
CA GLY A 38 -2.05 7.89 4.08
C GLY A 38 -0.88 7.00 3.67
N ARG A 39 0.29 7.59 3.38
CA ARG A 39 1.48 6.84 2.95
C ARG A 39 2.02 5.90 4.04
N GLU A 40 1.97 6.31 5.31
CA GLU A 40 2.40 5.47 6.43
C GLU A 40 1.44 4.29 6.63
N ILE A 41 0.13 4.52 6.48
CA ILE A 41 -0.87 3.45 6.50
C ILE A 41 -0.65 2.47 5.35
N GLU A 42 -0.46 2.96 4.13
CA GLU A 42 -0.17 2.14 2.94
C GLU A 42 1.11 1.31 3.10
N ARG A 43 2.19 1.92 3.60
CA ARG A 43 3.45 1.21 3.87
C ARG A 43 3.26 0.09 4.90
N SER A 44 2.50 0.36 5.97
CA SER A 44 2.22 -0.65 7.00
C SER A 44 1.35 -1.80 6.47
N ALA A 45 0.42 -1.51 5.57
CA ALA A 45 -0.44 -2.52 4.94
C ALA A 45 0.36 -3.42 3.99
N ILE A 46 1.23 -2.82 3.16
CA ILE A 46 2.15 -3.56 2.28
C ILE A 46 3.09 -4.44 3.11
N LEU A 47 3.66 -3.90 4.19
CA LEU A 47 4.54 -4.67 5.08
C LEU A 47 3.81 -5.87 5.70
N LYS A 48 2.58 -5.70 6.20
CA LYS A 48 1.75 -6.79 6.73
C LYS A 48 1.48 -7.87 5.68
N GLN A 49 1.19 -7.47 4.45
CA GLN A 49 0.92 -8.41 3.37
C GLN A 49 2.18 -9.20 2.97
N VAL A 50 3.33 -8.55 2.91
CA VAL A 50 4.61 -9.22 2.66
C VAL A 50 4.97 -10.17 3.80
N MET A 51 4.81 -9.76 5.06
CA MET A 51 5.06 -10.62 6.23
C MET A 51 4.20 -11.89 6.22
N LYS A 52 2.91 -11.78 5.86
CA LYS A 52 2.02 -12.93 5.73
C LYS A 52 2.51 -13.93 4.68
N ASN A 53 2.99 -13.45 3.54
CA ASN A 53 3.57 -14.31 2.50
C ASN A 53 4.86 -15.00 2.96
N ILE A 54 5.72 -14.29 3.70
CA ILE A 54 6.95 -14.88 4.28
C ILE A 54 6.60 -15.95 5.30
N GLU A 55 5.61 -15.71 6.17
CA GLU A 55 5.17 -16.69 7.16
C GLU A 55 4.61 -17.95 6.49
N GLN A 56 3.80 -17.79 5.45
CA GLN A 56 3.29 -18.93 4.66
C GLN A 56 4.42 -19.73 4.02
N ARG A 57 5.40 -19.05 3.40
CA ARG A 57 6.58 -19.72 2.84
C ARG A 57 7.42 -20.40 3.93
N GLY A 58 7.55 -19.80 5.10
CA GLY A 58 8.25 -20.38 6.24
C GLY A 58 7.59 -21.66 6.74
N LYS A 59 6.27 -21.67 6.86
CA LYS A 59 5.47 -22.85 7.22
C LYS A 59 5.61 -23.96 6.18
N THR A 60 5.43 -23.65 4.90
CA THR A 60 5.61 -24.63 3.81
C THR A 60 7.04 -25.17 3.75
N ASN A 61 8.06 -24.32 3.94
CA ASN A 61 9.46 -24.76 3.89
C ASN A 61 9.85 -25.60 5.12
N ALA A 62 9.24 -25.32 6.28
CA ALA A 62 9.37 -26.16 7.47
C ALA A 62 8.68 -27.51 7.28
N GLU A 63 7.48 -27.54 6.70
CA GLU A 63 6.77 -28.77 6.34
C GLU A 63 7.56 -29.61 5.33
N ILE A 64 8.09 -28.98 4.26
CA ILE A 64 8.93 -29.65 3.25
C ILE A 64 10.24 -30.18 3.85
N ARG A 65 10.86 -29.46 4.80
CA ARG A 65 12.08 -29.94 5.49
C ARG A 65 11.85 -31.20 6.34
N VAL A 66 10.61 -31.46 6.75
CA VAL A 66 10.24 -32.67 7.50
C VAL A 66 9.96 -33.83 6.54
N LEU A 67 9.64 -33.57 5.26
CA LEU A 67 9.56 -34.60 4.24
C LEU A 67 10.98 -35.08 3.86
N ASP A 68 11.22 -36.37 4.02
CA ASP A 68 12.43 -37.05 3.51
C ASP A 68 12.56 -36.82 1.99
N SER A 69 13.77 -36.66 1.47
CA SER A 69 14.02 -36.29 0.07
C SER A 69 13.39 -37.27 -0.93
N SER A 70 13.24 -38.53 -0.53
CA SER A 70 12.54 -39.57 -1.30
C SER A 70 11.02 -39.43 -1.31
N ALA A 71 10.44 -38.88 -0.25
CA ALA A 71 9.00 -38.60 -0.14
C ALA A 71 8.65 -37.33 -0.95
N LEU A 72 9.47 -36.29 -0.85
CA LEU A 72 9.31 -35.06 -1.63
C LEU A 72 9.38 -35.32 -3.14
N CYS A 73 10.32 -36.16 -3.59
CA CYS A 73 10.43 -36.55 -5.00
C CYS A 73 9.16 -37.21 -5.54
N ARG A 74 8.54 -38.09 -4.73
CA ARG A 74 7.31 -38.79 -5.09
C ARG A 74 6.09 -37.85 -5.12
N GLU A 75 5.99 -36.91 -4.19
CA GLU A 75 4.90 -35.92 -4.19
C GLU A 75 4.97 -34.97 -5.40
N LEU A 76 6.18 -34.64 -5.85
CA LEU A 76 6.40 -33.81 -7.04
C LEU A 76 6.23 -34.58 -8.36
N GLY A 77 5.90 -35.87 -8.30
CA GLY A 77 5.65 -36.72 -9.47
C GLY A 77 6.90 -37.32 -10.12
N GLY A 78 8.07 -37.21 -9.48
CA GLY A 78 9.32 -37.79 -9.94
C GLY A 78 9.55 -39.22 -9.44
N ARG A 79 10.51 -39.92 -10.06
CA ARG A 79 10.97 -41.24 -9.68
C ARG A 79 12.23 -41.14 -8.81
N TRP A 80 12.13 -41.58 -7.57
CA TRP A 80 13.29 -41.60 -6.67
C TRP A 80 14.30 -42.69 -7.07
N VAL A 81 15.56 -42.31 -7.30
CA VAL A 81 16.67 -43.23 -7.59
C VAL A 81 17.57 -43.34 -6.36
N PRO A 82 17.48 -44.43 -5.57
CA PRO A 82 18.15 -44.53 -4.27
C PRO A 82 19.68 -44.65 -4.36
N GLU A 83 20.23 -45.20 -5.44
CA GLU A 83 21.69 -45.38 -5.62
C GLU A 83 22.46 -44.05 -5.72
N HIS A 84 21.82 -43.01 -6.25
CA HIS A 84 22.42 -41.70 -6.45
C HIS A 84 21.76 -40.60 -5.61
N ARG A 85 20.74 -40.95 -4.81
CA ARG A 85 19.92 -40.01 -4.02
C ARG A 85 19.38 -38.82 -4.84
N VAL A 86 18.97 -39.10 -6.08
CA VAL A 86 18.43 -38.10 -7.02
C VAL A 86 16.99 -38.45 -7.41
N CYS A 87 16.27 -37.42 -7.85
CA CYS A 87 14.90 -37.51 -8.34
C CYS A 87 14.92 -37.29 -9.87
N ASP A 88 14.41 -38.27 -10.63
CA ASP A 88 14.28 -38.24 -12.10
C ASP A 88 12.84 -37.93 -12.55
#